data_AF-A0A7G1IKR1-F1
#
_entry.id   AF-A0A7G1IKR1-F1
#
_cell.length_a   1.000
_cell.length_b   1.000
_cell.length_c   1.000
_cell.angle_alpha   90.00
_cell.angle_beta   90.00
_cell.angle_gamma   90.00
#
_symmetry.space_group_name_H-M   'P 1'
#
loop_
_entity.id
_entity.type
_entity.pdbx_description
1 polymer ?
#
loop_
_entity_poly.entity_id
_entity_poly.type
_entity_poly.pdbx_seq_one_letter_code
_entity_poly.pdbx_strand_id
1 'polypeptide(L)' 'MLLERLKGRGRADDTDDVILNRMKVYRDETAPLLEYYSSQLKTVDAVGTMDEVFARALQALGK' A
#
# COMPACT_ATOMS: atom_id res chain seq x y z
N MET A 1 -8.29 -5.04 -7.29
CA MET A 1 -7.67 -3.69 -7.42
C MET A 1 -7.77 -2.92 -6.10
N LEU A 2 -6.93 -1.90 -5.88
CA LEU A 2 -6.95 -1.06 -4.66
C LEU A 2 -8.31 -0.38 -4.41
N LEU A 3 -8.97 0.07 -5.47
CA LEU A 3 -10.31 0.67 -5.41
C LEU A 3 -11.36 -0.32 -4.86
N GLU A 4 -11.38 -1.55 -5.36
CA GLU A 4 -12.26 -2.64 -4.87
C GLU A 4 -12.03 -2.94 -3.39
N ARG A 5 -10.75 -2.92 -2.95
CA ARG A 5 -10.40 -3.16 -1.53
C ARG A 5 -10.86 -2.02 -0.63
N LEU A 6 -10.78 -0.77 -1.09
CA LEU A 6 -11.24 0.39 -0.32
C LEU A 6 -12.78 0.41 -0.24
N LYS A 7 -13.47 0.21 -1.37
CA LYS A 7 -14.95 0.14 -1.40
C LYS A 7 -15.52 -0.99 -0.54
N GLY A 8 -14.87 -2.15 -0.50
CA GLY A 8 -15.32 -3.31 0.29
C GLY A 8 -15.12 -3.18 1.81
N ARG A 9 -14.42 -2.13 2.30
CA ARG A 9 -14.10 -1.94 3.71
C ARG A 9 -15.20 -1.21 4.50
N GLY A 10 -16.06 -0.44 3.83
CA GLY A 10 -17.25 0.17 4.41
C GLY A 10 -16.99 1.33 5.37
N ARG A 11 -15.88 2.07 5.25
CA ARG A 11 -15.66 3.29 6.05
C ARG A 11 -16.33 4.50 5.42
N ALA A 12 -16.66 5.49 6.26
CA ALA A 12 -17.28 6.74 5.84
C ALA A 12 -16.42 7.57 4.86
N ASP A 13 -15.11 7.34 4.83
CA ASP A 13 -14.15 8.00 3.94
C ASP A 13 -13.88 7.23 2.63
N ASP A 14 -14.59 6.13 2.36
CA ASP A 14 -14.44 5.33 1.14
C ASP A 14 -15.34 5.85 -0.02
N THR A 15 -15.39 7.18 -0.23
CA THR A 15 -16.02 7.78 -1.42
C THR A 15 -15.00 7.93 -2.55
N ASP A 16 -15.47 7.94 -3.81
CA ASP A 16 -14.59 8.03 -4.98
C ASP A 16 -13.69 9.28 -4.94
N ASP A 17 -14.23 10.43 -4.53
CA ASP A 17 -13.48 11.69 -4.39
C ASP A 17 -12.39 11.61 -3.31
N VAL A 18 -12.70 11.01 -2.17
CA VAL A 18 -11.74 10.87 -1.06
C VAL A 18 -10.64 9.88 -1.43
N ILE A 19 -10.98 8.78 -2.13
CA ILE A 19 -9.99 7.83 -2.63
C ILE A 19 -9.04 8.51 -3.62
N LEU A 20 -9.57 9.32 -4.55
CA LEU A 20 -8.74 10.07 -5.50
C LEU A 20 -7.80 11.04 -4.77
N ASN A 21 -8.31 11.78 -3.78
CA ASN A 21 -7.50 12.69 -2.98
C ASN A 21 -6.40 11.95 -2.20
N ARG A 22 -6.72 10.79 -1.61
CA ARG A 22 -5.72 9.94 -0.91
C ARG A 22 -4.61 9.46 -1.83
N MET A 23 -4.93 9.08 -3.07
CA MET A 23 -3.92 8.68 -4.06
C MET A 23 -3.03 9.85 -4.47
N LYS A 24 -3.59 11.06 -4.55
CA LYS A 24 -2.83 12.29 -4.81
C LYS A 24 -1.87 12.59 -3.66
N VAL A 25 -2.35 12.61 -2.41
CA VAL A 25 -1.52 12.81 -1.22
C VAL A 25 -0.41 11.77 -1.13
N TYR A 26 -0.71 10.49 -1.39
CA TYR A 26 0.33 9.46 -1.44
C TYR A 26 1.43 9.80 -2.46
N ARG A 27 1.05 10.20 -3.68
CA ARG A 27 2.02 10.53 -4.73
C ARG A 27 2.86 11.76 -4.38
N ASP A 28 2.23 12.79 -3.84
CA ASP A 28 2.86 14.10 -3.64
C ASP A 28 3.69 14.14 -2.34
N GLU A 29 3.24 13.46 -1.28
CA GLU A 29 3.84 13.58 0.06
C GLU A 29 4.47 12.29 0.58
N THR A 30 3.90 11.13 0.26
CA THR A 30 4.36 9.84 0.82
C THR A 30 5.39 9.14 -0.07
N ALA A 31 5.21 9.15 -1.40
CA ALA A 31 6.11 8.50 -2.34
C ALA A 31 7.56 9.03 -2.28
N PRO A 32 7.83 10.34 -2.08
CA PRO A 32 9.20 10.84 -1.89
C PRO A 32 9.91 10.22 -0.68
N LEU A 33 9.19 9.74 0.34
CA LEU A 33 9.79 9.06 1.49
C LEU A 33 10.45 7.74 1.11
N LEU A 34 10.04 7.11 0.00
CA LEU A 34 10.67 5.89 -0.50
C LEU A 34 12.14 6.14 -0.88
N GLU A 35 12.43 7.30 -1.48
CA GLU A 35 13.80 7.71 -1.80
C GLU A 35 14.61 7.94 -0.52
N TYR A 36 14.01 8.66 0.45
CA TYR A 36 14.65 8.93 1.74
C TYR A 36 15.03 7.66 2.50
N TYR A 37 14.15 6.65 2.50
CA TYR A 37 14.38 5.37 3.18
C TYR A 37 15.02 4.29 2.30
N SER A 38 15.45 4.61 1.08
CA SER A 38 15.95 3.64 0.08
C SER A 38 17.02 2.67 0.62
N SER A 39 17.88 3.13 1.54
CA SER A 39 18.92 2.30 2.18
C SER A 39 18.40 1.22 3.14
N GLN A 40 17.18 1.38 3.67
CA GLN A 40 16.54 0.48 4.62
C GLN A 40 15.24 -0.13 4.08
N LEU A 41 14.77 0.37 2.93
CA LEU A 41 13.50 -0.02 2.33
C LEU A 41 13.61 -1.39 1.66
N LYS A 42 12.59 -2.23 1.86
CA LYS A 42 12.40 -3.47 1.11
C LYS A 42 11.01 -3.48 0.47
N THR A 43 10.97 -3.62 -0.84
CA THR A 43 9.73 -3.66 -1.62
C THR A 43 9.16 -5.08 -1.62
N VAL A 44 7.86 -5.21 -1.35
CA VAL A 44 7.14 -6.49 -1.31
C VAL A 44 5.96 -6.42 -2.30
N ASP A 45 5.78 -7.47 -3.10
CA ASP A 45 4.59 -7.61 -3.93
C ASP A 45 3.36 -7.95 -3.08
N ALA A 46 2.47 -6.95 -2.93
CA ALA A 46 1.25 -7.00 -2.13
C ALA A 46 0.01 -7.50 -2.89
N VAL A 47 0.16 -8.01 -4.11
CA VAL A 47 -0.92 -8.59 -4.90
C VAL A 47 -0.94 -10.12 -4.75
N GLY A 48 -2.04 -10.65 -4.23
CA GLY A 48 -2.21 -12.08 -3.95
C GLY A 48 -3.16 -12.33 -2.78
N THR A 49 -3.19 -13.57 -2.32
CA THR A 49 -3.83 -13.99 -1.08
C THR A 49 -3.09 -13.45 0.15
N MET A 50 -3.74 -13.49 1.31
CA MET A 50 -3.13 -13.04 2.57
C MET A 50 -1.86 -13.82 2.90
N ASP A 51 -1.90 -15.15 2.74
CA ASP A 51 -0.79 -16.04 3.06
C ASP A 51 0.41 -15.83 2.13
N GLU A 52 0.17 -15.63 0.83
CA GLU A 52 1.24 -15.31 -0.13
C GLU A 52 1.94 -14.00 0.19
N VAL A 53 1.18 -12.95 0.50
CA VAL A 53 1.75 -11.63 0.84
C VAL A 53 2.51 -11.71 2.18
N PHE A 54 1.97 -12.44 3.15
CA PHE A 54 2.63 -12.66 4.44
C PHE A 54 3.97 -13.38 4.28
N ALA A 55 4.01 -14.46 3.49
CA ALA A 55 5.23 -15.20 3.19
C ALA A 55 6.30 -14.31 2.51
N ARG A 56 5.90 -13.49 1.52
CA ARG A 56 6.81 -12.56 0.85
C ARG A 56 7.35 -11.49 1.81
N ALA A 57 6.54 -11.02 2.75
CA ALA A 57 6.96 -10.06 3.76
C ALA A 57 8.00 -10.66 4.72
N LEU A 58 7.81 -11.90 5.19
CA LEU A 58 8.80 -12.61 6.00
C LEU A 58 10.11 -12.82 5.25
N GLN A 59 10.04 -13.23 3.98
CA GLN A 59 11.20 -13.40 3.12
C GLN A 59 11.99 -12.08 2.98
N ALA A 60 11.30 -10.95 2.78
CA ALA A 60 11.94 -9.64 2.74
C ALA A 60 12.65 -9.33 4.07
N LEU A 61 12.09 -9.73 5.21
CA LEU A 61 12.70 -9.52 6.53
C LEU A 61 13.80 -10.53 6.89
N GLY A 62 14.07 -11.53 6.05
CA GLY A 62 15.03 -12.60 6.33
C GLY A 62 14.56 -13.53 7.46
N LYS A 63 13.24 -13.76 7.54
CA LYS A 63 12.59 -14.65 8.51
C LYS A 63 12.12 -15.92 7.83
#